data_AF-A0A5M4DEC2-F1
#
_entry.id   AF-A0A5M4DEC2-F1
#
_cell.length_a   1.000
_cell.length_b   1.000
_cell.length_c   1.000
_cell.angle_alpha   90.00
_cell.angle_beta   90.00
_cell.angle_gamma   90.00
#
_symmetry.space_group_name_H-M   'P 1'
#
loop_
_entity.id
_entity.type
_entity.pdbx_description
1 polymer ?
#
loop_
_entity_poly.entity_id
_entity_poly.type
_entity_poly.pdbx_seq_one_letter_code
_entity_poly.pdbx_strand_id
1 'polypeptide(L)'
;MKVVRTISEMRSLRSGAVGLVPTMGAFHEGHLSLMRSARELCDQLVVSLFVNPLQFGPAEDWDAYPRNEERDISLAQQEGVDVLFAPSVSEMYESMRTTVRVSEVSDLWEGERRPGHFEGVATVVAKLFGIVGCRFAHFGQKDYQQCRVIESMANDLSMDVVLFFHDTIRESDGLAMSSRNVYLSPEERTVAPAIFQGLQELAAELQFAPGRPVETSLQRVASWWKSLGLEPEYLALVDADT
;
A
#
# COMPACT_ATOMS: atom_id res chain seq x y z
N MET A 1 -12.46 8.22 -18.75
CA MET A 1 -11.09 8.21 -18.21
C MET A 1 -10.09 8.80 -19.22
N LYS A 2 -9.19 9.68 -18.77
CA LYS A 2 -8.00 10.14 -19.51
C LYS A 2 -6.75 9.48 -18.92
N VAL A 3 -5.83 9.03 -19.77
CA VAL A 3 -4.50 8.57 -19.32
C VAL A 3 -3.53 9.73 -19.50
N VAL A 4 -2.86 10.13 -18.42
CA VAL A 4 -2.03 11.33 -18.35
C VAL A 4 -0.62 10.94 -17.97
N ARG A 5 0.37 11.50 -18.67
CA ARG A 5 1.79 11.10 -18.54
C ARG A 5 2.68 12.15 -17.92
N THR A 6 2.24 13.41 -17.89
CA THR A 6 3.06 14.54 -17.41
C THR A 6 2.41 15.22 -16.22
N ILE A 7 3.24 15.76 -15.32
CA ILE A 7 2.82 16.55 -14.17
C ILE A 7 2.06 17.81 -14.63
N SER A 8 2.51 18.42 -15.73
CA SER A 8 1.87 19.61 -16.31
C SER A 8 0.43 19.34 -16.71
N GLU A 9 0.20 18.23 -17.43
CA GLU A 9 -1.14 17.81 -17.85
C GLU A 9 -2.01 17.37 -16.66
N MET A 10 -1.45 16.65 -15.69
CA MET A 10 -2.21 16.29 -14.48
C MET A 10 -2.67 17.55 -13.73
N ARG A 11 -1.80 18.57 -13.63
CA ARG A 11 -2.14 19.85 -13.01
C ARG A 11 -3.22 20.62 -13.76
N SER A 12 -3.21 20.61 -15.09
CA SER A 12 -4.21 21.33 -15.89
C SER A 12 -5.60 20.71 -15.86
N LEU A 13 -5.71 19.43 -15.48
CA LEU A 13 -6.96 18.68 -15.41
C LEU A 13 -7.65 18.73 -14.05
N ARG A 14 -7.01 19.29 -13.01
CA ARG A 14 -7.58 19.37 -11.66
C ARG A 14 -8.91 20.13 -11.68
N SER A 15 -9.96 19.52 -11.15
CA SER A 15 -11.28 20.12 -11.13
C SER A 15 -12.10 19.61 -9.94
N GLY A 16 -12.79 20.51 -9.24
CA GLY A 16 -13.65 20.16 -8.10
C GLY A 16 -12.88 19.55 -6.93
N ALA A 17 -13.58 18.76 -6.12
CA ALA A 17 -12.96 17.95 -5.08
C ALA A 17 -12.31 16.72 -5.71
N VAL A 18 -10.98 16.63 -5.63
CA VAL A 18 -10.22 15.53 -6.23
C VAL A 18 -9.95 14.42 -5.21
N GLY A 19 -10.35 13.20 -5.55
CA GLY A 19 -10.02 11.97 -4.82
C GLY A 19 -8.83 11.26 -5.47
N LEU A 20 -7.90 10.73 -4.66
CA LEU A 20 -6.70 10.05 -5.12
C LEU A 20 -6.61 8.63 -4.55
N VAL A 21 -6.32 7.66 -5.43
CA VAL A 21 -5.87 6.31 -5.06
C VAL A 21 -4.45 6.10 -5.60
N PRO A 22 -3.40 6.22 -4.76
CA PRO A 22 -2.04 5.95 -5.20
C PRO A 22 -1.79 4.46 -5.36
N THR A 23 -1.24 4.04 -6.50
CA THR A 23 -0.91 2.63 -6.75
C THR A 23 0.38 2.47 -7.56
N MET A 24 0.92 1.25 -7.55
CA MET A 24 2.03 0.83 -8.42
C MET A 24 1.57 0.03 -9.66
N GLY A 25 0.27 -0.04 -9.95
CA GLY A 25 -0.28 -0.90 -11.01
C GLY A 25 -0.50 -2.35 -10.57
N ALA A 26 -0.70 -3.24 -11.55
CA ALA A 26 -1.08 -4.64 -11.37
C ALA A 26 -2.35 -4.79 -10.52
N PHE A 27 -3.45 -4.17 -10.98
CA PHE A 27 -4.67 -4.04 -10.20
C PHE A 27 -5.32 -5.38 -9.86
N HIS A 28 -5.94 -5.40 -8.69
CA HIS A 28 -6.70 -6.52 -8.12
C HIS A 28 -7.83 -5.92 -7.30
N GLU A 29 -8.76 -6.75 -6.81
CA GLU A 29 -9.99 -6.28 -6.14
C GLU A 29 -9.72 -5.34 -4.95
N GLY A 30 -8.61 -5.55 -4.23
CA GLY A 30 -8.12 -4.58 -3.23
C GLY A 30 -8.03 -3.15 -3.76
N HIS A 31 -7.36 -2.95 -4.91
CA HIS A 31 -7.27 -1.65 -5.56
C HIS A 31 -8.63 -1.13 -6.04
N LEU A 32 -9.43 -2.00 -6.67
CA LEU A 32 -10.75 -1.63 -7.19
C LEU A 32 -11.71 -1.21 -6.07
N SER A 33 -11.60 -1.80 -4.87
CA SER A 33 -12.37 -1.39 -3.70
C SER A 33 -12.03 0.03 -3.22
N LEU A 34 -10.76 0.42 -3.29
CA LEU A 34 -10.32 1.77 -2.99
C LEU A 34 -10.88 2.77 -4.00
N MET A 35 -10.88 2.41 -5.30
CA MET A 35 -11.44 3.25 -6.37
C MET A 35 -12.94 3.49 -6.18
N ARG A 36 -13.71 2.45 -5.87
CA ARG A 36 -15.15 2.56 -5.57
C ARG A 36 -15.40 3.47 -4.38
N SER A 37 -14.67 3.26 -3.29
CA SER A 37 -14.80 4.08 -2.09
C SER A 37 -14.41 5.55 -2.34
N ALA A 38 -13.37 5.79 -3.12
CA ALA A 38 -12.93 7.14 -3.48
C ALA A 38 -13.95 7.87 -4.38
N ARG A 39 -14.60 7.13 -5.28
CA ARG A 39 -15.59 7.70 -6.22
C ARG A 39 -16.76 8.37 -5.50
N GLU A 40 -17.17 7.84 -4.36
CA GLU A 40 -18.31 8.35 -3.57
C GLU A 40 -18.07 9.73 -2.95
N LEU A 41 -16.80 10.14 -2.79
CA LEU A 41 -16.42 11.34 -2.04
C LEU A 41 -15.87 12.47 -2.90
N CYS A 42 -15.64 12.26 -4.19
CA CYS A 42 -14.98 13.22 -5.06
C CYS A 42 -15.81 13.59 -6.30
N ASP A 43 -15.53 14.77 -6.86
CA ASP A 43 -16.01 15.17 -8.19
C ASP A 43 -15.12 14.55 -9.28
N GLN A 44 -13.81 14.44 -9.01
CA GLN A 44 -12.83 13.86 -9.92
C GLN A 44 -12.02 12.77 -9.23
N LEU A 45 -12.08 11.55 -9.75
CA LEU A 45 -11.30 10.41 -9.27
C LEU A 45 -10.01 10.26 -10.08
N VAL A 46 -8.88 10.35 -9.38
CA VAL A 46 -7.54 10.17 -9.93
C VAL A 46 -6.92 8.89 -9.34
N VAL A 47 -6.37 8.05 -10.20
CA VAL A 47 -5.56 6.90 -9.80
C VAL A 47 -4.15 7.11 -10.32
N SER A 48 -3.12 6.98 -9.47
CA SER A 48 -1.75 6.94 -9.97
C SER A 48 -1.34 5.51 -10.32
N LEU A 49 -0.65 5.31 -11.43
CA LEU A 49 -0.04 4.04 -11.83
C LEU A 49 1.46 4.29 -11.99
N PHE A 50 2.22 4.05 -10.90
CA PHE A 50 3.63 4.37 -10.88
C PHE A 50 4.43 3.43 -9.97
N VAL A 51 5.25 2.57 -10.57
CA VAL A 51 6.20 1.72 -9.82
C VAL A 51 7.38 2.58 -9.38
N ASN A 52 7.30 3.13 -8.17
CA ASN A 52 8.28 4.04 -7.62
C ASN A 52 9.63 3.34 -7.34
N PRO A 53 10.74 3.63 -8.03
CA PRO A 53 12.04 3.04 -7.71
C PRO A 53 12.59 3.41 -6.33
N LEU A 54 12.22 4.55 -5.74
CA LEU A 54 12.79 5.00 -4.46
C LEU A 54 12.40 4.12 -3.27
N GLN A 55 11.31 3.34 -3.39
CA GLN A 55 10.84 2.45 -2.35
C GLN A 55 11.27 0.99 -2.55
N PHE A 56 12.22 0.74 -3.47
CA PHE A 56 12.79 -0.59 -3.69
C PHE A 56 14.27 -0.61 -3.31
N GLY A 57 14.67 -1.61 -2.53
CA GLY A 57 16.06 -1.89 -2.24
C GLY A 57 16.80 -2.50 -3.46
N PRO A 58 18.15 -2.50 -3.48
CA PRO A 58 18.94 -3.03 -4.60
C PRO A 58 18.71 -4.52 -4.92
N ALA A 59 18.27 -5.30 -3.93
CA ALA A 59 17.98 -6.73 -4.04
C ALA A 59 16.48 -7.04 -4.17
N GLU A 60 15.64 -6.01 -4.29
CA GLU A 60 14.18 -6.18 -4.38
C GLU A 60 13.70 -6.30 -5.82
N ASP A 61 12.41 -6.60 -5.98
CA ASP A 61 11.79 -7.05 -7.22
C ASP A 61 11.41 -5.92 -8.19
N TRP A 62 12.12 -4.79 -8.23
CA TRP A 62 11.71 -3.65 -9.07
C TRP A 62 11.64 -4.00 -10.57
N ASP A 63 12.64 -4.73 -11.09
CA ASP A 63 12.67 -5.18 -12.48
C ASP A 63 11.58 -6.21 -12.76
N ALA A 64 11.35 -7.12 -11.81
CA ALA A 64 10.37 -8.21 -11.92
C ALA A 64 8.93 -7.79 -11.59
N TYR A 65 8.72 -6.56 -11.07
CA TYR A 65 7.42 -6.10 -10.62
C TYR A 65 6.39 -6.18 -11.76
N PRO A 66 5.21 -6.80 -11.53
CA PRO A 66 4.23 -7.02 -12.58
C PRO A 66 3.74 -5.70 -13.17
N ARG A 67 3.78 -5.60 -14.50
CA ARG A 67 3.30 -4.44 -15.25
C ARG A 67 2.40 -4.91 -16.39
N ASN A 68 1.12 -4.54 -16.33
CA ASN A 68 0.18 -4.75 -17.42
C ASN A 68 -0.75 -3.54 -17.52
N GLU A 69 -0.23 -2.49 -18.13
CA GLU A 69 -0.91 -1.19 -18.21
C GLU A 69 -2.24 -1.27 -18.96
N GLU A 70 -2.33 -2.04 -20.05
CA GLU A 70 -3.58 -2.18 -20.82
C GLU A 70 -4.71 -2.77 -19.95
N ARG A 71 -4.39 -3.79 -19.15
CA ARG A 71 -5.33 -4.39 -18.20
C ARG A 71 -5.73 -3.39 -17.12
N ASP A 72 -4.76 -2.69 -16.55
CA ASP A 72 -5.01 -1.72 -15.48
C ASP A 72 -5.86 -0.53 -15.96
N ILE A 73 -5.64 -0.05 -17.19
CA ILE A 73 -6.48 0.96 -17.85
C ILE A 73 -7.92 0.46 -17.98
N SER A 74 -8.12 -0.76 -18.47
CA SER A 74 -9.46 -1.34 -18.63
C SER A 74 -10.21 -1.43 -17.30
N LEU A 75 -9.53 -1.90 -16.25
CA LEU A 75 -10.10 -2.00 -14.91
C LEU A 75 -10.42 -0.64 -14.30
N ALA A 76 -9.49 0.32 -14.35
CA ALA A 76 -9.73 1.68 -13.85
C ALA A 76 -10.92 2.36 -14.56
N GLN A 77 -11.07 2.13 -15.87
CA GLN A 77 -12.21 2.66 -16.62
C GLN A 77 -13.55 2.08 -16.14
N GLN A 78 -13.58 0.79 -15.78
CA GLN A 78 -14.77 0.13 -15.25
C GLN A 78 -15.18 0.68 -13.87
N GLU A 79 -14.20 1.06 -13.04
CA GLU A 79 -14.44 1.67 -11.72
C GLU A 79 -14.75 3.18 -11.76
N GLY A 80 -14.94 3.76 -12.96
CA GLY A 80 -15.33 5.16 -13.10
C GLY A 80 -14.21 6.16 -12.77
N VAL A 81 -12.95 5.76 -12.98
CA VAL A 81 -11.79 6.65 -12.85
C VAL A 81 -11.83 7.72 -13.94
N ASP A 82 -11.62 8.99 -13.55
CA ASP A 82 -11.59 10.11 -14.48
C ASP A 82 -10.21 10.29 -15.09
N VAL A 83 -9.16 10.17 -14.28
CA VAL A 83 -7.77 10.33 -14.71
C VAL A 83 -6.90 9.21 -14.16
N LEU A 84 -6.23 8.49 -15.05
CA LEU A 84 -5.14 7.60 -14.71
C LEU A 84 -3.82 8.35 -14.92
N PHE A 85 -3.16 8.75 -13.84
CA PHE A 85 -1.87 9.41 -13.89
C PHE A 85 -0.74 8.37 -13.89
N ALA A 86 -0.12 8.17 -15.04
CA ALA A 86 0.87 7.11 -15.26
C ALA A 86 2.19 7.69 -15.80
N PRO A 87 2.93 8.47 -14.98
CA PRO A 87 4.15 9.16 -15.40
C PRO A 87 5.34 8.21 -15.58
N SER A 88 6.37 8.67 -16.30
CA SER A 88 7.67 8.00 -16.32
C SER A 88 8.47 8.31 -15.04
N VAL A 89 9.52 7.52 -14.80
CA VAL A 89 10.49 7.77 -13.71
C VAL A 89 11.18 9.12 -13.90
N SER A 90 11.56 9.47 -15.15
CA SER A 90 12.19 10.76 -15.44
C SER A 90 11.27 11.94 -15.13
N GLU A 91 10.00 11.86 -15.52
CA GLU A 91 8.99 12.88 -15.20
C GLU A 91 8.85 13.09 -13.68
N MET A 92 8.93 12.00 -12.91
CA MET A 92 8.85 12.07 -11.45
C MET A 92 10.14 12.56 -10.79
N TYR A 93 11.33 12.22 -11.30
CA TYR A 93 12.57 12.32 -10.51
C TYR A 93 13.78 12.99 -11.17
N GLU A 94 13.79 13.31 -12.47
CA GLU A 94 15.00 13.73 -13.21
C GLU A 94 15.77 14.91 -12.58
N SER A 95 15.10 15.83 -11.88
CA SER A 95 15.73 16.98 -11.20
C SER A 95 15.40 17.09 -9.71
N MET A 96 14.93 16.01 -9.10
CA MET A 96 14.51 16.01 -7.69
C MET A 96 15.73 15.82 -6.77
N ARG A 97 15.83 16.67 -5.73
CA ARG A 97 16.83 16.54 -4.65
C ARG A 97 16.22 16.32 -3.27
N THR A 98 14.91 16.50 -3.17
CA THR A 98 14.16 16.44 -1.90
C THR A 98 13.74 15.00 -1.63
N THR A 99 13.84 14.58 -0.38
CA THR A 99 13.18 13.39 0.15
C THR A 99 12.40 13.76 1.41
N VAL A 100 11.47 12.91 1.81
CA VAL A 100 10.66 13.05 3.02
C VAL A 100 10.90 11.81 3.87
N ARG A 101 11.41 12.01 5.09
CA ARG A 101 11.64 10.96 6.07
C ARG A 101 10.80 11.22 7.32
N VAL A 102 10.08 10.22 7.78
CA VAL A 102 9.24 10.26 8.98
C VAL A 102 9.89 9.36 10.03
N SER A 103 10.58 9.93 11.02
CA SER A 103 11.32 9.15 12.03
C SER A 103 10.42 8.25 12.88
N GLU A 104 11.02 7.29 13.58
CA GLU A 104 10.38 6.36 14.52
C GLU A 104 9.51 5.33 13.79
N VAL A 105 8.32 5.71 13.34
CA VAL A 105 7.40 4.79 12.64
C VAL A 105 8.01 4.21 11.35
N SER A 106 8.99 4.88 10.73
CA SER A 106 9.72 4.33 9.57
C SER A 106 10.91 3.44 9.92
N ASP A 107 11.29 3.33 11.18
CA ASP A 107 12.61 2.78 11.58
C ASP A 107 12.52 1.33 12.10
N LEU A 108 11.32 0.85 12.47
CA LEU A 108 11.07 -0.50 12.98
C LEU A 108 10.44 -1.42 11.94
N TRP A 109 10.46 -2.74 12.19
CA TRP A 109 9.77 -3.78 11.40
C TRP A 109 10.07 -3.68 9.90
N GLU A 110 9.10 -3.32 9.05
CA GLU A 110 9.35 -3.15 7.60
C GLU A 110 10.46 -2.13 7.33
N GLY A 111 10.58 -1.10 8.16
CA GLY A 111 11.63 -0.08 8.04
C GLY A 111 13.04 -0.62 8.27
N GLU A 112 13.18 -1.51 9.27
CA GLU A 112 14.43 -2.20 9.58
C GLU A 112 14.78 -3.23 8.48
N ARG A 113 13.77 -3.99 8.03
CA ARG A 113 13.92 -5.04 7.01
C ARG A 113 14.15 -4.48 5.61
N ARG A 114 13.62 -3.28 5.33
CA ARG A 114 13.67 -2.63 4.01
C ARG A 114 14.19 -1.19 4.17
N PRO A 115 15.49 -1.01 4.48
CA PRO A 115 16.05 0.32 4.71
C PRO A 115 15.79 1.29 3.55
N GLY A 116 15.25 2.47 3.88
CA GLY A 116 14.89 3.50 2.89
C GLY A 116 13.52 3.32 2.23
N HIS A 117 12.85 2.18 2.42
CA HIS A 117 11.53 1.91 1.81
C HIS A 117 10.51 3.01 2.12
N PHE A 118 10.32 3.33 3.40
CA PHE A 118 9.33 4.34 3.81
C PHE A 118 9.74 5.77 3.49
N GLU A 119 11.03 6.09 3.40
CA GLU A 119 11.48 7.39 2.85
C GLU A 119 11.07 7.50 1.39
N GLY A 120 11.24 6.43 0.61
CA GLY A 120 10.76 6.34 -0.76
C GLY A 120 9.24 6.50 -0.88
N VAL A 121 8.47 5.85 0.01
CA VAL A 121 7.01 5.95 0.04
C VAL A 121 6.55 7.36 0.42
N ALA A 122 7.03 7.91 1.54
CA ALA A 122 6.66 9.26 1.98
C ALA A 122 7.00 10.30 0.90
N THR A 123 8.19 10.18 0.28
CA THR A 123 8.61 11.06 -0.81
C THR A 123 7.66 11.03 -2.01
N VAL A 124 7.28 9.84 -2.49
CA VAL A 124 6.39 9.75 -3.65
C VAL A 124 4.96 10.18 -3.32
N VAL A 125 4.44 9.84 -2.14
CA VAL A 125 3.08 10.19 -1.73
C VAL A 125 2.94 11.69 -1.53
N ALA A 126 3.89 12.34 -0.83
CA ALA A 126 3.92 13.81 -0.70
C ALA A 126 3.95 14.50 -2.06
N LYS A 127 4.76 13.98 -3.00
CA LYS A 127 4.85 14.50 -4.36
C LYS A 127 3.52 14.32 -5.10
N LEU A 128 2.87 13.16 -4.99
CA LEU A 128 1.57 12.88 -5.61
C LEU A 128 0.47 13.79 -5.06
N PHE A 129 0.40 14.01 -3.74
CA PHE A 129 -0.54 14.98 -3.15
C PHE A 129 -0.34 16.36 -3.77
N GLY A 130 0.91 16.82 -3.90
CA GLY A 130 1.24 18.08 -4.54
C GLY A 130 1.01 18.14 -6.06
N ILE A 131 1.09 17.02 -6.79
CA ILE A 131 0.85 16.91 -8.25
C ILE A 131 -0.65 16.81 -8.57
N VAL A 132 -1.40 16.08 -7.75
CA VAL A 132 -2.82 15.85 -7.97
C VAL A 132 -3.65 16.97 -7.34
N GLY A 133 -3.18 17.58 -6.25
CA GLY A 133 -3.97 18.55 -5.48
C GLY A 133 -5.23 17.90 -4.91
N CYS A 134 -5.09 16.66 -4.41
CA CYS A 134 -6.21 15.89 -3.87
C CYS A 134 -6.70 16.45 -2.53
N ARG A 135 -8.00 16.38 -2.31
CA ARG A 135 -8.62 16.61 -0.99
C ARG A 135 -8.79 15.31 -0.21
N PHE A 136 -9.01 14.20 -0.92
CA PHE A 136 -9.23 12.88 -0.34
C PHE A 136 -8.20 11.92 -0.89
N ALA A 137 -7.57 11.11 -0.04
CA ALA A 137 -6.66 10.06 -0.48
C ALA A 137 -6.94 8.74 0.23
N HIS A 138 -6.96 7.65 -0.53
CA HIS A 138 -7.40 6.33 -0.08
C HIS A 138 -6.23 5.33 -0.11
N PHE A 139 -6.04 4.62 1.00
CA PHE A 139 -4.99 3.62 1.18
C PHE A 139 -5.56 2.36 1.83
N GLY A 140 -4.98 1.20 1.53
CA GLY A 140 -5.36 -0.08 2.12
C GLY A 140 -4.53 -0.40 3.36
N GLN A 141 -5.19 -0.86 4.43
CA GLN A 141 -4.56 -1.27 5.69
C GLN A 141 -3.74 -2.56 5.58
N LYS A 142 -3.72 -3.22 4.41
CA LYS A 142 -2.78 -4.32 4.13
C LYS A 142 -1.35 -3.89 4.43
N ASP A 143 -1.02 -2.65 4.09
CA ASP A 143 0.27 -2.03 4.35
C ASP A 143 0.11 -1.08 5.55
N TYR A 144 -0.15 -1.65 6.74
CA TYR A 144 -0.55 -0.89 7.94
C TYR A 144 0.48 0.16 8.37
N GLN A 145 1.76 -0.23 8.47
CA GLN A 145 2.83 0.70 8.83
C GLN A 145 2.99 1.83 7.79
N GLN A 146 2.73 1.54 6.51
CA GLN A 146 2.68 2.57 5.46
C GLN A 146 1.59 3.61 5.74
N CYS A 147 0.42 3.17 6.19
CA CYS A 147 -0.68 4.07 6.55
C CYS A 147 -0.26 5.02 7.69
N ARG A 148 0.40 4.50 8.73
CA ARG A 148 0.91 5.33 9.85
C ARG A 148 2.00 6.31 9.44
N VAL A 149 2.91 5.91 8.54
CA VAL A 149 3.92 6.81 7.94
C VAL A 149 3.25 7.95 7.17
N ILE A 150 2.25 7.63 6.33
CA ILE A 150 1.55 8.63 5.51
C ILE A 150 0.71 9.57 6.38
N GLU A 151 0.05 9.06 7.41
CA GLU A 151 -0.72 9.84 8.37
C GLU A 151 0.18 10.83 9.13
N SER A 152 1.30 10.35 9.68
CA SER A 152 2.27 11.20 10.38
C SER A 152 2.82 12.28 9.45
N MET A 153 3.23 11.90 8.23
CA MET A 153 3.71 12.84 7.22
C MET A 153 2.68 13.93 6.90
N ALA A 154 1.42 13.55 6.65
CA ALA A 154 0.38 14.50 6.28
C ALA A 154 0.08 15.48 7.42
N ASN A 155 0.00 14.99 8.66
CA ASN A 155 -0.23 15.80 9.85
C ASN A 155 0.94 16.75 10.12
N ASP A 156 2.17 16.24 10.16
CA ASP A 156 3.37 17.02 10.50
C ASP A 156 3.67 18.10 9.45
N LEU A 157 3.41 17.80 8.18
CA LEU A 157 3.57 18.76 7.08
C LEU A 157 2.32 19.64 6.86
N SER A 158 1.32 19.54 7.73
CA SER A 158 0.06 20.31 7.67
C SER A 158 -0.60 20.26 6.29
N MET A 159 -0.63 19.07 5.69
CA MET A 159 -1.21 18.86 4.37
C MET A 159 -2.75 18.86 4.47
N ASP A 160 -3.40 19.64 3.60
CA ASP A 160 -4.87 19.70 3.50
C ASP A 160 -5.43 18.49 2.73
N VAL A 161 -5.17 17.28 3.25
CA VAL A 161 -5.61 16.00 2.68
C VAL A 161 -6.30 15.19 3.77
N VAL A 162 -7.53 14.76 3.51
CA VAL A 162 -8.25 13.80 4.35
C VAL A 162 -7.89 12.39 3.91
N LEU A 163 -7.34 11.61 4.84
CA LEU A 163 -6.91 10.23 4.60
C LEU A 163 -8.03 9.25 4.95
N PHE A 164 -8.26 8.28 4.07
CA PHE A 164 -9.15 7.14 4.31
C PHE A 164 -8.36 5.84 4.25
N PHE A 165 -8.41 5.08 5.34
CA PHE A 165 -7.80 3.75 5.43
C PHE A 165 -8.87 2.67 5.35
N HIS A 166 -8.68 1.70 4.46
CA HIS A 166 -9.66 0.67 4.14
C HIS A 166 -9.16 -0.71 4.54
N ASP A 167 -10.08 -1.57 4.96
CA ASP A 167 -9.78 -2.95 5.33
C ASP A 167 -9.07 -3.72 4.21
N THR A 168 -8.28 -4.71 4.62
CA THR A 168 -7.57 -5.58 3.66
C THR A 168 -8.57 -6.49 2.95
N ILE A 169 -8.66 -6.36 1.62
CA ILE A 169 -9.39 -7.31 0.77
C ILE A 169 -8.61 -8.63 0.64
N ARG A 170 -9.35 -9.73 0.75
CA ARG A 170 -8.81 -11.09 0.75
C ARG A 170 -9.46 -11.94 -0.34
N GLU A 171 -8.71 -12.92 -0.82
CA GLU A 171 -9.22 -14.01 -1.65
C GLU A 171 -10.19 -14.89 -0.82
N SER A 172 -10.93 -15.77 -1.48
CA SER A 172 -11.95 -16.61 -0.83
C SER A 172 -11.41 -17.57 0.23
N ASP A 173 -10.11 -17.88 0.19
CA ASP A 173 -9.40 -18.70 1.16
C ASP A 173 -8.74 -17.88 2.29
N GLY A 174 -8.87 -16.55 2.26
CA GLY A 174 -8.36 -15.64 3.28
C GLY A 174 -6.98 -15.03 2.98
N LEU A 175 -6.31 -15.42 1.90
CA LEU A 175 -5.05 -14.79 1.50
C LEU A 175 -5.29 -13.31 1.17
N ALA A 176 -4.48 -12.41 1.73
CA ALA A 176 -4.55 -10.99 1.37
C ALA A 176 -4.21 -10.81 -0.11
N MET A 177 -5.04 -10.05 -0.83
CA MET A 177 -4.77 -9.81 -2.24
C MET A 177 -3.54 -8.91 -2.41
N SER A 178 -2.62 -9.35 -3.26
CA SER A 178 -1.38 -8.64 -3.57
C SER A 178 -0.97 -8.92 -5.00
N SER A 179 -0.44 -7.91 -5.69
CA SER A 179 0.20 -8.07 -7.00
C SER A 179 1.33 -9.12 -6.96
N ARG A 180 1.99 -9.27 -5.80
CA ARG A 180 3.07 -10.24 -5.58
C ARG A 180 2.60 -11.69 -5.41
N ASN A 181 1.30 -11.96 -5.29
CA ASN A 181 0.80 -13.34 -5.23
C ASN A 181 1.12 -14.14 -6.51
N VAL A 182 1.39 -13.45 -7.64
CA VAL A 182 1.82 -14.07 -8.90
C VAL A 182 3.17 -14.76 -8.83
N TYR A 183 4.00 -14.43 -7.83
CA TYR A 183 5.31 -15.07 -7.65
C TYR A 183 5.23 -16.43 -6.96
N LEU A 184 4.10 -16.74 -6.31
CA LEU A 184 3.93 -17.97 -5.57
C LEU A 184 3.84 -19.16 -6.54
N SER A 185 4.60 -20.21 -6.26
CA SER A 185 4.38 -21.52 -6.88
C SER A 185 3.00 -22.08 -6.47
N PRO A 186 2.46 -23.09 -7.19
CA PRO A 186 1.21 -23.74 -6.79
C PRO A 186 1.26 -24.29 -5.36
N GLU A 187 2.41 -24.81 -4.94
CA GLU A 187 2.64 -25.33 -3.59
C GLU A 187 2.65 -24.19 -2.55
N GLU A 188 3.39 -23.11 -2.81
CA GLU A 188 3.46 -21.94 -1.93
C GLU A 188 2.09 -21.26 -1.81
N ARG A 189 1.35 -21.15 -2.93
CA ARG A 189 0.01 -20.57 -2.96
C ARG A 189 -0.97 -21.36 -2.10
N THR A 190 -0.82 -22.68 -2.01
CA THR A 190 -1.67 -23.53 -1.15
C THR A 190 -1.42 -23.27 0.34
N VAL A 191 -0.19 -22.92 0.72
CA VAL A 191 0.20 -22.66 2.11
C VAL A 191 -0.05 -21.21 2.54
N ALA A 192 0.05 -20.24 1.63
CA ALA A 192 -0.04 -18.81 1.92
C ALA A 192 -1.26 -18.36 2.77
N PRO A 193 -2.48 -18.91 2.62
CA PRO A 193 -3.62 -18.58 3.48
C PRO A 193 -3.39 -18.83 4.98
N ALA A 194 -2.46 -19.72 5.34
CA ALA A 194 -2.11 -20.00 6.74
C ALA A 194 -1.58 -18.75 7.48
N ILE A 195 -1.03 -17.76 6.76
CA ILE A 195 -0.65 -16.47 7.36
C ILE A 195 -1.86 -15.81 8.01
N PHE A 196 -2.98 -15.70 7.28
CA PHE A 196 -4.16 -15.05 7.84
C PHE A 196 -4.80 -15.88 8.96
N GLN A 197 -4.85 -17.21 8.79
CA GLN A 197 -5.36 -18.11 9.83
C GLN A 197 -4.59 -17.95 11.14
N GLY A 198 -3.25 -17.86 11.08
CA GLY A 198 -2.41 -17.64 12.26
C GLY A 198 -2.66 -16.31 12.94
N LEU A 199 -2.86 -15.24 12.15
CA LEU A 199 -3.23 -13.93 12.68
C LEU A 199 -4.61 -13.95 13.34
N GLN A 200 -5.59 -14.67 12.79
CA GLN A 200 -6.92 -14.82 13.40
C GLN A 200 -6.87 -15.62 14.70
N GLU A 201 -6.10 -16.72 14.73
CA GLU A 201 -5.90 -17.48 15.97
C GLU A 201 -5.22 -16.64 17.04
N LEU A 202 -4.18 -15.87 16.67
CA LEU A 202 -3.51 -14.96 17.59
C LEU A 202 -4.48 -13.93 18.17
N ALA A 203 -5.29 -13.29 17.32
CA ALA A 203 -6.29 -12.32 17.74
C ALA A 203 -7.32 -12.94 18.70
N ALA A 204 -7.82 -14.14 18.40
CA ALA A 204 -8.75 -14.86 19.26
C ALA A 204 -8.12 -15.23 20.61
N GLU A 205 -6.87 -15.71 20.63
CA GLU A 205 -6.17 -16.02 21.87
C GLU A 205 -5.98 -14.79 22.75
N LEU A 206 -5.58 -13.65 22.17
CA LEU A 206 -5.39 -12.40 22.91
C LEU A 206 -6.71 -11.86 23.47
N GLN A 207 -7.83 -12.07 22.78
CA GLN A 207 -9.15 -11.62 23.21
C GLN A 207 -9.76 -12.51 24.30
N PHE A 208 -9.61 -13.84 24.19
CA PHE A 208 -10.37 -14.81 24.99
C PHE A 208 -9.53 -15.57 26.03
N ALA A 209 -8.20 -15.47 26.02
CA ALA A 209 -7.32 -16.09 27.01
C ALA A 209 -6.49 -15.03 27.78
N PRO A 210 -7.15 -14.14 28.55
CA PRO A 210 -6.46 -13.12 29.32
C PRO A 210 -5.49 -13.77 30.32
N GLY A 211 -4.24 -13.30 30.34
CA GLY A 211 -3.19 -13.77 31.27
C GLY A 211 -2.14 -14.71 30.65
N ARG A 212 -2.31 -15.17 29.41
CA ARG A 212 -1.19 -15.77 28.67
C ARG A 212 -0.22 -14.66 28.25
N PRO A 213 1.10 -14.81 28.46
CA PRO A 213 2.08 -13.86 27.95
C PRO A 213 1.98 -13.74 26.43
N VAL A 214 1.94 -12.51 25.90
CA VAL A 214 1.79 -12.22 24.46
C VAL A 214 2.86 -12.95 23.65
N GLU A 215 4.10 -12.94 24.15
CA GLU A 215 5.26 -13.58 23.52
C GLU A 215 5.05 -15.08 23.31
N THR A 216 4.33 -15.75 24.23
CA THR A 216 4.01 -17.17 24.09
C THR A 216 3.06 -17.41 22.94
N SER A 217 2.04 -16.55 22.76
CA SER A 217 1.09 -16.66 21.64
C SER A 217 1.77 -16.34 20.30
N LEU A 218 2.62 -15.31 20.25
CA LEU A 218 3.41 -14.98 19.05
C LEU A 218 4.34 -16.15 18.66
N GLN A 219 5.08 -16.72 19.62
CA GLN A 219 5.96 -17.85 19.38
C GLN A 219 5.21 -19.08 18.88
N ARG A 220 4.03 -19.39 19.45
CA ARG A 220 3.18 -20.50 19.01
C ARG A 220 2.81 -20.36 17.54
N VAL A 221 2.30 -19.20 17.13
CA VAL A 221 1.89 -18.95 15.74
C VAL A 221 3.10 -18.98 14.79
N ALA A 222 4.21 -18.35 15.17
CA ALA A 222 5.44 -18.40 14.38
C ALA A 222 5.98 -19.83 14.21
N SER A 223 5.97 -20.65 15.27
CA SER A 223 6.36 -22.07 15.19
C SER A 223 5.43 -22.89 14.31
N TRP A 224 4.12 -22.62 14.36
CA TRP A 224 3.16 -23.27 13.48
C TRP A 224 3.40 -22.90 12.01
N TRP A 225 3.59 -21.62 11.69
CA TRP A 225 3.99 -21.20 10.34
C TRP A 225 5.25 -21.90 9.84
N LYS A 226 6.29 -21.99 10.67
CA LYS A 226 7.52 -22.72 10.33
C LYS A 226 7.28 -24.20 10.02
N SER A 227 6.38 -24.85 10.76
CA SER A 227 6.00 -26.25 10.50
C SER A 227 5.33 -26.45 9.13
N LEU A 228 4.79 -25.38 8.54
CA LEU A 228 4.20 -25.35 7.21
C LEU A 228 5.19 -24.89 6.12
N GLY A 229 6.45 -24.60 6.48
CA GLY A 229 7.45 -24.05 5.56
C GLY A 229 7.39 -22.53 5.37
N LEU A 230 6.62 -21.81 6.18
CA LEU A 230 6.61 -20.35 6.21
C LEU A 230 7.65 -19.84 7.22
N GLU A 231 8.63 -19.06 6.76
CA GLU A 231 9.63 -18.43 7.61
C GLU A 231 9.29 -16.94 7.82
N PRO A 232 8.60 -16.57 8.91
CA PRO A 232 8.26 -15.17 9.15
C PRO A 232 9.52 -14.35 9.41
N GLU A 233 9.66 -13.22 8.73
CA GLU A 233 10.74 -12.26 9.03
C GLU A 233 10.55 -11.64 10.43
N TYR A 234 9.30 -11.34 10.78
CA TYR A 234 8.88 -10.92 12.10
C TYR A 234 7.39 -11.24 12.30
N LEU A 235 6.96 -11.21 13.57
CA LEU A 235 5.57 -11.18 13.99
C LEU A 235 5.52 -10.36 15.28
N ALA A 236 4.79 -9.25 15.26
CA ALA A 236 4.74 -8.31 16.38
C ALA A 236 3.30 -7.98 16.74
N LEU A 237 3.04 -7.82 18.04
CA LEU A 237 1.86 -7.12 18.55
C LEU A 237 2.30 -5.71 18.90
N VAL A 238 1.59 -4.73 18.37
CA VAL A 238 1.90 -3.30 18.52
C VAL A 238 0.66 -2.56 18.99
N ASP A 239 0.87 -1.38 19.56
CA ASP A 239 -0.24 -0.43 19.72
C ASP A 239 -0.66 0.07 18.33
N ALA A 240 -1.96 0.22 18.10
CA ALA A 240 -2.45 0.66 16.80
C ALA A 240 -2.13 2.16 16.54
N ASP A 241 -2.00 2.93 17.62
CA ASP A 241 -1.88 4.39 17.56
C ASP A 241 -0.43 4.89 17.74
N THR A 242 0.51 4.06 18.18
CA THR A 242 1.91 4.45 18.43
C THR A 242 2.90 3.41 17.93
#